data_AF-A0A0U1NYT7-F1
#
_entry.id   AF-A0A0U1NYT7-F1
#
_cell.length_a   1.000
_cell.length_b   1.000
_cell.length_c   1.000
_cell.angle_alpha   90.00
_cell.angle_beta   90.00
_cell.angle_gamma   90.00
#
_symmetry.space_group_name_H-M   'P 1'
#
loop_
_entity.id
_entity.type
_entity.pdbx_description
1 polymer ?
#
loop_
_entity_poly.entity_id
_entity_poly.type
_entity_poly.pdbx_seq_one_letter_code
_entity_poly.pdbx_strand_id
1 'polypeptide(L)'
;MLIEEGAKYQISQGVQWNFNSAETMTVISNNGITVQFLLDENKGRGSMPIDHLFYLLKKANLTQIPNKRMLLNTDTTEEQIG
;
A
#
# COMPACT_ATOMS: atom_id res chain seq x y z
N MET A 1 -6.84 -9.11 -3.95
CA MET A 1 -5.88 -7.99 -4.05
C MET A 1 -4.58 -8.48 -3.42
N LEU A 2 -3.50 -8.57 -4.19
CA LEU A 2 -2.19 -8.97 -3.66
C LEU A 2 -1.53 -7.71 -3.09
N ILE A 3 -1.04 -7.81 -1.85
CA ILE A 3 -0.27 -6.74 -1.20
C ILE A 3 1.20 -7.10 -1.35
N GLU A 4 1.89 -6.36 -2.21
CA GLU A 4 3.30 -6.60 -2.51
C GLU A 4 4.22 -5.89 -1.51
N GLU A 5 5.37 -6.49 -1.25
CA GLU A 5 6.44 -5.81 -0.54
C GLU A 5 6.92 -4.59 -1.34
N GLY A 6 7.13 -3.47 -0.66
CA GLY A 6 7.42 -2.18 -1.31
C GLY A 6 6.19 -1.42 -1.83
N ALA A 7 4.98 -1.95 -1.67
CA ALA A 7 3.76 -1.20 -1.98
C ALA A 7 3.64 0.03 -1.07
N LYS A 8 3.41 1.20 -1.67
CA LYS A 8 3.26 2.48 -0.96
C LYS A 8 1.79 2.91 -0.99
N TYR A 9 1.31 3.41 0.15
CA TYR A 9 -0.06 3.86 0.35
C TYR A 9 -0.07 5.29 0.89
N GLN A 10 -0.94 6.13 0.35
CA GLN A 10 -1.29 7.42 0.92
C GLN A 10 -2.27 7.22 2.07
N ILE A 11 -2.03 7.90 3.19
CA ILE A 11 -2.89 7.93 4.37
C ILE A 11 -3.80 9.15 4.27
N SER A 12 -5.11 8.92 4.39
CA SER A 12 -6.12 9.98 4.38
C SER A 12 -5.97 10.91 5.60
N GLN A 13 -6.09 12.23 5.39
CA GLN A 13 -5.85 13.25 6.42
C GLN A 13 -6.61 12.99 7.74
N GLY A 14 -7.88 12.57 7.67
CA GLY A 14 -8.72 12.32 8.85
C GLY A 14 -8.26 11.17 9.76
N VAL A 15 -7.34 10.31 9.29
CA VAL A 15 -6.85 9.16 10.06
C VAL A 15 -5.35 9.21 10.34
N GLN A 16 -4.64 10.25 9.89
CA GLN A 16 -3.19 10.37 10.08
C GLN A 16 -2.75 10.32 11.54
N TRP A 17 -3.59 10.77 12.47
CA TRP A 17 -3.30 10.70 13.91
C TRP A 17 -3.10 9.26 14.41
N ASN A 18 -3.72 8.27 13.76
CA ASN A 18 -3.49 6.84 14.05
C ASN A 18 -2.12 6.34 13.57
N PHE A 19 -1.48 7.10 12.68
CA PHE A 19 -0.24 6.75 12.01
C PHE A 19 0.84 7.80 12.31
N ASN A 20 0.91 8.30 13.56
CA ASN A 20 1.91 9.29 13.99
C ASN A 20 2.00 10.52 13.07
N SER A 21 0.85 10.96 12.53
CA SER A 21 0.75 12.05 11.57
C SER A 21 1.61 11.83 10.32
N ALA A 22 1.82 10.58 9.92
CA ALA A 22 2.47 10.21 8.68
C ALA A 22 1.51 10.39 7.49
N GLU A 23 2.06 10.79 6.36
CA GLU A 23 1.31 10.97 5.13
C GLU A 23 1.26 9.68 4.32
N THR A 24 2.31 8.86 4.38
CA THR A 24 2.33 7.59 3.68
C THR A 24 2.79 6.43 4.54
N MET A 25 2.41 5.24 4.10
CA MET A 25 2.76 3.95 4.64
C MET A 25 3.37 3.08 3.54
N THR A 26 4.51 2.44 3.81
CA THR A 26 5.18 1.53 2.88
C THR A 26 5.21 0.13 3.47
N VAL A 27 4.77 -0.87 2.72
CA VAL A 27 4.84 -2.28 3.13
C VAL A 27 6.29 -2.75 3.04
N ILE A 28 6.81 -3.32 4.14
CA ILE A 28 8.15 -3.90 4.19
C ILE A 28 8.08 -5.40 3.93
N SER A 29 7.12 -6.08 4.57
CA SER A 29 6.96 -7.52 4.45
C SER A 29 5.49 -7.93 4.57
N ASN A 30 5.15 -9.03 3.89
CA ASN A 30 3.83 -9.63 3.95
C ASN A 30 3.97 -11.16 3.95
N ASN A 31 3.55 -11.81 5.04
CA ASN A 31 3.58 -13.28 5.15
C ASN A 31 2.22 -13.94 4.91
N GLY A 32 1.24 -13.19 4.39
CA GLY A 32 -0.13 -13.66 4.13
C GLY A 32 -1.08 -13.59 5.32
N ILE A 33 -0.55 -13.32 6.53
CA ILE A 33 -1.36 -13.16 7.76
C ILE A 33 -1.20 -11.74 8.30
N THR A 34 0.05 -11.26 8.35
CA THR A 34 0.43 -9.98 8.90
C THR A 34 1.24 -9.19 7.89
N VAL A 35 0.96 -7.89 7.81
CA VAL A 35 1.70 -6.93 7.02
C VAL A 35 2.53 -6.07 7.96
N GLN A 36 3.83 -6.01 7.73
CA GLN A 36 4.73 -5.07 8.40
C GLN A 36 4.92 -3.85 7.51
N PHE A 37 4.96 -2.67 8.12
CA PHE A 37 5.03 -1.42 7.38
C PHE A 37 5.93 -0.38 8.07
N LEU A 38 6.43 0.54 7.26
CA LEU A 38 7.06 1.80 7.68
C LEU A 38 6.11 2.94 7.40
N LEU A 39 6.15 3.93 8.28
CA LEU A 39 5.55 5.23 8.06
C LEU A 39 6.63 6.18 7.53
N ASP A 40 6.22 7.18 6.74
CA ASP A 40 7.13 8.14 6.11
C ASP A 40 8.25 8.64 7.04
N GLU A 41 9.44 8.88 6.44
CA GLU A 41 10.55 9.61 7.07
C GLU A 41 10.87 9.19 8.52
N ASN A 42 10.83 7.89 8.80
CA ASN A 42 11.08 7.31 10.13
C ASN A 42 10.07 7.71 11.23
N LYS A 43 8.87 8.18 10.87
CA LYS A 43 7.80 8.47 11.84
C LYS A 43 7.34 7.23 12.62
N GLY A 44 7.64 6.04 12.13
CA GLY A 44 7.42 4.81 12.87
C GLY A 44 7.46 3.56 12.00
N ARG A 45 7.36 2.42 12.68
CA ARG A 45 7.16 1.10 12.08
C ARG A 45 6.03 0.40 12.82
N GLY A 46 5.31 -0.46 12.13
CA GLY A 46 4.21 -1.20 12.71
C GLY A 46 3.95 -2.51 12.00
N SER A 47 3.04 -3.28 12.58
CA SER A 47 2.51 -4.49 11.98
C SER A 47 1.02 -4.55 12.21
N MET A 48 0.27 -5.01 11.21
CA MET A 48 -1.17 -5.24 11.34
C MET A 48 -1.59 -6.52 10.61
N PRO A 49 -2.71 -7.15 10.99
CA PRO A 49 -3.30 -8.23 10.21
C PRO A 49 -3.62 -7.78 8.79
N ILE A 50 -3.47 -8.67 7.81
CA ILE A 50 -3.78 -8.38 6.41
C ILE A 50 -5.24 -7.97 6.22
N ASP A 51 -6.16 -8.55 7.01
CA ASP A 51 -7.58 -8.19 7.01
C ASP A 51 -7.81 -6.74 7.45
N HIS A 52 -7.00 -6.23 8.38
CA HIS A 52 -7.10 -4.85 8.82
C HIS A 52 -6.64 -3.89 7.72
N LEU A 53 -5.58 -4.23 6.98
CA LEU A 53 -5.17 -3.47 5.81
C LEU A 53 -6.30 -3.41 4.77
N PHE A 54 -6.94 -4.54 4.45
CA PHE A 54 -8.07 -4.55 3.53
C PHE A 54 -9.25 -3.72 4.02
N TYR A 55 -9.54 -3.74 5.33
CA TYR A 55 -10.54 -2.87 5.91
C TYR A 55 -10.22 -1.38 5.69
N LEU A 56 -8.98 -0.97 5.92
CA LEU A 56 -8.53 0.41 5.72
C LEU A 56 -8.62 0.85 4.25
N LEU A 57 -8.26 -0.03 3.31
CA LEU A 57 -8.40 0.21 1.87
C LEU A 57 -9.89 0.36 1.48
N LYS A 58 -10.76 -0.52 1.98
CA LYS A 58 -12.22 -0.46 1.73
C LYS A 58 -12.86 0.81 2.28
N LYS A 59 -12.32 1.37 3.37
CA LYS A 59 -12.78 2.62 3.98
C LYS A 59 -12.19 3.88 3.34
N ALA A 60 -11.35 3.75 2.32
CA ALA A 60 -10.58 4.85 1.74
C ALA A 60 -9.72 5.61 2.77
N ASN A 61 -9.30 4.91 3.83
CA ASN A 61 -8.32 5.42 4.80
C ASN A 61 -6.90 5.31 4.27
N LEU A 62 -6.67 4.32 3.40
CA LEU A 62 -5.46 4.11 2.64
C LEU A 62 -5.80 4.05 1.16
N THR A 63 -4.97 4.69 0.34
CA THR A 63 -5.07 4.63 -1.13
C THR A 63 -3.73 4.20 -1.70
N GLN A 64 -3.71 3.17 -2.54
CA GLN A 64 -2.46 2.70 -3.13
C GLN A 64 -1.89 3.77 -4.07
N ILE A 65 -0.62 4.12 -3.86
CA ILE A 65 0.12 4.99 -4.77
C ILE A 65 0.69 4.10 -5.87
N PRO A 66 0.33 4.32 -7.15
CA PRO A 66 0.86 3.51 -8.24
C PRO A 66 2.38 3.70 -8.32
N ASN A 67 3.13 2.60 -8.16
CA ASN A 67 4.56 2.61 -8.41
C ASN A 67 4.80 2.73 -9.93
N LYS A 68 5.73 3.59 -10.37
CA LYS A 68 6.10 3.73 -11.79
C LYS A 68 6.47 2.41 -12.48
N ARG A 69 6.89 1.40 -11.72
CA ARG A 69 7.17 0.04 -12.22
C ARG A 69 5.90 -0.77 -12.56
N MET A 70 4.76 -0.52 -11.89
CA MET A 70 3.51 -1.22 -12.20
C MET A 70 2.91 -0.78 -13.55
N LEU A 71 3.16 0.47 -13.96
CA LEU A 71 2.71 0.98 -15.26
C LEU A 71 3.43 0.34 -16.45
N LEU A 72 4.61 -0.25 -16.25
CA LEU A 72 5.39 -0.90 -17.31
C LEU A 72 4.91 -2.32 -17.63
N ASN A 73 4.00 -2.90 -16.83
CA ASN A 73 3.49 -4.26 -17.04
C ASN A 73 2.09 -4.28 -17.70
N THR A 74 1.55 -3.13 -18.10
CA THR A 74 0.24 -3.03 -18.78
C THR A 74 0.32 -2.78 -20.29
N ASP A 75 1.52 -2.68 -20.88
CA ASP A 75 1.71 -2.48 -22.33
C ASP A 75 2.28 -3.73 -23.02
N THR A 76 1.74 -4.91 -22.75
CA THR A 76 2.06 -6.12 -23.54
C THR A 76 0.87 -7.04 -23.71
N THR A 77 -0.31 -6.49 -23.99
CA THR A 77 -1.43 -7.30 -24.47
C THR A 77 -2.38 -6.50 -25.35
N GLU A 78 -1.87 -5.87 -26.41
CA GLU A 78 -2.70 -5.44 -27.55
C GLU A 78 -1.81 -5.27 -28.78
N GLU A 79 -1.69 -6.34 -29.56
CA GLU A 79 -1.61 -6.31 -31.04
C GLU A 79 -1.60 -7.75 -31.57
N GLN A 80 -2.79 -8.33 -31.74
CA GLN A 80 -2.99 -9.42 -32.68
C GLN A 80 -3.98 -8.91 -33.74
N ILE A 81 -3.43 -8.18 -34.72
CA ILE A 81 -4.02 -8.09 -36.05
C ILE A 81 -3.24 -9.06 -36.92
N GLY A 82 -3.92 -10.09 -37.40
CA GLY A 82 -3.45 -11.11 -38.32
C GLY A 82 -4.58 -12.05 -38.69
#